data_AF-A0A4R3JF13-F1
#
_entry.id   AF-A0A4R3JF13-F1
#
_cell.length_a   1.000
_cell.length_b   1.000
_cell.length_c   1.000
_cell.angle_alpha   90.00
_cell.angle_beta   90.00
_cell.angle_gamma   90.00
#
_symmetry.space_group_name_H-M   'P 1'
#
loop_
_entity.id
_entity.type
_entity.pdbx_description
1 polymer ?
#
loop_
_entity_poly.entity_id
_entity_poly.type
_entity_poly.pdbx_seq_one_letter_code
_entity_poly.pdbx_strand_id
1 'polypeptide(L)'
;MIMKRILTLVVSALLSLTGYSLKSNSLGGEAMQKTYKELAEIFDKYDIKGTTDQMIDDLEQDYRAMPPEVELNKAATLLIVLGQGEYDYENMTWTPYANGVYTFDVEFFNVEKMYTDFLIGVSSLDEEELDFKNIQEDTRQVNWEEGTGKRTVSFEWKHRQFTLEAEVYDDWFDVNVANELNKIIKGYGNEKQLFFTSDGYQEGIVFYRDKEWAEGFQLETGLELVEFN
;
A
#
# COMPACT_ATOMS: atom_id res chain seq x y z
N MET A 1 8.34 10.63 30.39
CA MET A 1 7.00 11.18 30.12
C MET A 1 6.65 10.70 28.72
N ILE A 2 5.85 9.64 28.63
CA ILE A 2 5.57 8.92 27.38
C ILE A 2 4.55 9.76 26.60
N MET A 3 4.97 10.31 25.48
CA MET A 3 4.13 11.12 24.61
C MET A 3 3.25 10.15 23.80
N LYS A 4 1.96 10.04 24.15
CA LYS A 4 0.97 9.35 23.34
C LYS A 4 0.88 10.07 22.00
N ARG A 5 1.32 9.42 20.92
CA ARG A 5 1.13 9.91 19.55
C ARG A 5 -0.35 9.68 19.20
N ILE A 6 -1.10 10.77 19.14
CA ILE A 6 -2.46 10.78 18.58
C ILE A 6 -2.27 10.85 17.07
N LEU A 7 -2.58 9.76 16.37
CA LEU A 7 -2.64 9.72 14.91
C LEU A 7 -3.76 10.69 14.49
N THR A 8 -3.38 11.85 13.98
CA THR A 8 -4.36 12.85 13.51
C THR A 8 -4.62 12.54 12.04
N LEU A 9 -5.65 11.74 11.75
CA LEU A 9 -6.21 11.58 10.42
C LEU A 9 -6.78 12.94 9.98
N VAL A 10 -6.03 13.67 9.15
CA VAL A 10 -6.51 14.88 8.49
C VAL A 10 -7.29 14.42 7.27
N VAL A 11 -8.61 14.48 7.33
CA VAL A 11 -9.50 14.23 6.19
C VAL A 11 -9.39 15.43 5.24
N SER A 12 -8.53 15.32 4.23
CA SER A 12 -8.47 16.22 3.09
C SER A 12 -9.52 15.79 2.07
N ALA A 13 -10.51 16.64 1.82
CA ALA A 13 -11.55 16.41 0.84
C ALA A 13 -11.12 16.80 -0.59
N LEU A 14 -11.53 15.97 -1.57
CA LEU A 14 -11.65 16.20 -3.04
C LEU A 14 -10.33 16.04 -3.83
N LEU A 15 -10.25 15.15 -4.83
CA LEU A 15 -11.03 15.18 -6.08
C LEU A 15 -11.27 13.78 -6.68
N SER A 16 -12.42 13.69 -7.32
CA SER A 16 -13.01 12.54 -8.01
C SER A 16 -12.13 11.90 -9.09
N LEU A 17 -11.88 10.60 -8.94
CA LEU A 17 -11.67 9.69 -10.07
C LEU A 17 -12.97 9.62 -10.88
N THR A 18 -13.09 10.45 -11.92
CA THR A 18 -14.22 10.33 -12.85
C THR A 18 -14.05 9.08 -13.69
N GLY A 19 -14.97 8.13 -13.53
CA GLY A 19 -15.68 7.65 -14.70
C GLY A 19 -15.70 6.16 -15.01
N TYR A 20 -15.73 5.27 -14.01
CA TYR A 20 -16.54 4.05 -14.13
C TYR A 20 -17.13 3.71 -12.76
N SER A 21 -18.46 3.79 -12.71
CA SER A 21 -19.37 3.44 -11.61
C SER A 21 -18.85 2.35 -10.64
N LEU A 22 -18.16 2.75 -9.57
CA LEU A 22 -18.18 2.05 -8.29
C LEU A 22 -19.34 2.59 -7.45
N LYS A 23 -20.57 2.34 -7.93
CA LYS A 23 -21.61 1.94 -6.98
C LYS A 23 -21.26 0.51 -6.60
N SER A 24 -20.32 0.34 -5.68
CA SER A 24 -20.23 -0.93 -4.97
C SER A 24 -21.57 -1.12 -4.28
N ASN A 25 -22.27 -2.18 -4.67
CA ASN A 25 -23.49 -2.57 -4.01
C ASN A 25 -23.18 -2.73 -2.52
N SER A 26 -23.80 -1.91 -1.67
CA SER A 26 -23.91 -2.14 -0.23
C SER A 26 -24.82 -3.35 0.06
N LEU A 27 -24.50 -4.50 -0.54
CA LEU A 27 -25.20 -5.76 -0.40
C LEU A 27 -24.20 -6.84 0.01
N GLY A 28 -23.42 -6.55 1.05
CA GLY A 28 -22.89 -7.55 1.98
C GLY A 28 -23.53 -7.28 3.33
N GLY A 29 -24.74 -7.82 3.55
CA GLY A 29 -25.51 -7.54 4.77
C GLY A 29 -24.75 -7.96 6.02
N GLU A 30 -24.91 -7.19 7.11
CA GLU A 30 -24.72 -7.51 8.54
C GLU A 30 -23.84 -8.72 8.89
N ALA A 31 -22.72 -8.93 8.20
CA ALA A 31 -21.66 -9.77 8.68
C ALA A 31 -21.01 -8.92 9.77
N MET A 32 -21.26 -9.29 11.04
CA MET A 32 -20.60 -8.77 12.23
C MET A 32 -19.19 -8.28 11.84
N GLN A 33 -18.95 -6.97 11.85
CA GLN A 33 -17.65 -6.43 11.50
C GLN A 33 -16.63 -7.12 12.40
N LYS A 34 -15.71 -7.88 11.79
CA LYS A 34 -14.70 -8.63 12.53
C LYS A 34 -13.94 -7.67 13.43
N THR A 35 -13.68 -8.11 14.65
CA THR A 35 -12.80 -7.39 15.58
C THR A 35 -11.38 -7.37 15.03
N TYR A 36 -10.56 -6.41 15.48
CA TYR A 36 -9.13 -6.40 15.12
C TYR A 36 -8.42 -7.70 15.54
N LYS A 37 -8.89 -8.35 16.60
CA LYS A 37 -8.37 -9.66 17.03
C LYS A 37 -8.68 -10.76 16.01
N GLU A 38 -9.93 -10.87 15.56
CA GLU A 38 -10.30 -11.87 14.53
C GLU A 38 -9.56 -11.61 13.22
N LEU A 39 -9.37 -10.34 12.85
CA LEU A 39 -8.58 -9.96 11.68
C LEU A 39 -7.10 -10.32 11.84
N ALA A 40 -6.53 -10.12 13.02
CA ALA A 40 -5.15 -10.50 13.30
C ALA A 40 -4.93 -12.02 13.18
N GLU A 41 -5.89 -12.83 13.63
CA GLU A 41 -5.85 -14.30 13.48
C GLU A 41 -5.94 -14.71 12.00
N ILE A 42 -6.77 -14.02 11.21
CA ILE A 42 -6.82 -14.22 9.75
C ILE A 42 -5.48 -13.81 9.12
N PHE A 43 -4.93 -12.65 9.47
CA PHE A 43 -3.68 -12.17 8.89
C PHE A 43 -2.52 -13.12 9.18
N ASP A 44 -2.42 -13.66 10.40
CA ASP A 44 -1.40 -14.66 10.74
C ASP A 44 -1.52 -15.92 9.88
N LYS A 45 -2.74 -16.40 9.62
CA LYS A 45 -3.02 -17.53 8.72
C LYS A 45 -2.53 -17.28 7.29
N TYR A 46 -2.55 -16.04 6.83
CA TYR A 46 -2.13 -15.63 5.49
C TYR A 46 -0.67 -15.11 5.43
N ASP A 47 0.11 -15.44 6.47
CA ASP A 47 1.52 -15.05 6.63
C ASP A 47 1.76 -13.54 6.65
N ILE A 48 0.77 -12.78 7.12
CA ILE A 48 0.92 -11.37 7.47
C ILE A 48 1.21 -11.30 8.98
N LYS A 49 2.44 -10.92 9.34
CA LYS A 49 2.95 -11.02 10.71
C LYS A 49 3.09 -9.65 11.38
N GLY A 50 3.41 -9.66 12.68
CA GLY A 50 3.80 -8.45 13.41
C GLY A 50 2.71 -7.87 14.32
N THR A 51 1.48 -8.39 14.28
CA THR A 51 0.43 -7.93 15.19
C THR A 51 0.77 -8.23 16.66
N THR A 52 0.40 -7.33 17.56
CA THR A 52 0.55 -7.48 19.02
C THR A 52 -0.76 -7.17 19.73
N ASP A 53 -0.94 -7.72 20.93
CA ASP A 53 -2.13 -7.45 21.76
C ASP A 53 -2.32 -5.96 22.03
N GLN A 54 -1.22 -5.22 22.30
CA GLN A 54 -1.27 -3.78 22.54
C GLN A 54 -1.79 -3.02 21.30
N MET A 55 -1.31 -3.37 20.10
CA MET A 55 -1.80 -2.75 18.86
C MET A 55 -3.29 -3.02 18.63
N ILE A 56 -3.75 -4.25 18.90
CA ILE A 56 -5.16 -4.62 18.78
C ILE A 56 -6.02 -3.79 19.76
N ASP A 57 -5.58 -3.70 21.02
CA ASP A 57 -6.30 -2.97 22.06
C ASP A 57 -6.38 -1.47 21.75
N ASP A 58 -5.28 -0.87 21.28
CA ASP A 58 -5.23 0.54 20.89
C ASP A 58 -6.16 0.82 19.70
N LEU A 59 -6.12 -0.03 18.65
CA LEU A 59 -7.00 0.12 17.49
C LEU A 59 -8.49 -0.06 17.82
N GLU A 60 -8.84 -1.01 18.71
CA GLU A 60 -10.21 -1.16 19.19
C GLU A 60 -10.65 0.05 20.02
N GLN A 61 -9.76 0.61 20.84
CA GLN A 61 -10.07 1.83 21.60
C GLN A 61 -10.29 3.02 20.68
N ASP A 62 -9.40 3.23 19.71
CA ASP A 62 -9.47 4.33 18.75
C ASP A 62 -10.74 4.24 17.90
N TYR A 63 -11.06 3.05 17.38
CA TYR A 63 -12.29 2.84 16.60
C TYR A 63 -13.56 3.13 17.41
N ARG A 64 -13.60 2.79 18.70
CA ARG A 64 -14.75 3.11 19.58
C ARG A 64 -14.88 4.59 19.90
N ALA A 65 -13.78 5.33 19.83
CA ALA A 65 -13.74 6.77 20.07
C ALA A 65 -14.06 7.59 18.81
N MET A 66 -14.14 6.96 17.64
CA MET A 66 -14.46 7.64 16.39
C MET A 66 -15.91 8.14 16.36
N PRO A 67 -16.18 9.27 15.70
CA PRO A 67 -17.54 9.71 15.42
C PRO A 67 -18.31 8.65 14.62
N PRO A 68 -19.62 8.45 14.87
CA PRO A 68 -20.41 7.40 14.22
C PRO A 68 -20.53 7.58 12.70
N GLU A 69 -20.30 8.79 12.18
CA GLU A 69 -20.25 9.09 10.74
C GLU A 69 -18.97 8.66 10.05
N VAL A 70 -17.91 8.32 10.81
CA VAL A 70 -16.65 7.83 10.26
C VAL A 70 -16.74 6.32 10.12
N GLU A 71 -16.84 5.85 8.88
CA GLU A 71 -16.76 4.43 8.54
C GLU A 71 -15.34 4.11 8.06
N LEU A 72 -14.60 3.34 8.84
CA LEU A 72 -13.30 2.78 8.45
C LEU A 72 -13.40 1.27 8.24
N ASN A 73 -12.69 0.78 7.23
CA ASN A 73 -12.50 -0.65 7.07
C ASN A 73 -11.42 -1.15 8.03
N LYS A 74 -11.82 -1.83 9.11
CA LYS A 74 -10.89 -2.38 10.12
C LYS A 74 -9.78 -3.27 9.52
N ALA A 75 -10.07 -4.03 8.47
CA ALA A 75 -9.06 -4.87 7.84
C ALA A 75 -8.00 -3.99 7.16
N ALA A 76 -8.41 -2.97 6.39
CA ALA A 76 -7.48 -2.01 5.80
C ALA A 76 -6.69 -1.24 6.86
N THR A 77 -7.33 -0.78 7.94
CA THR A 77 -6.65 -0.06 9.03
C THR A 77 -5.56 -0.90 9.69
N LEU A 78 -5.82 -2.18 9.95
CA LEU A 78 -4.79 -3.06 10.52
C LEU A 78 -3.64 -3.30 9.54
N LEU A 79 -3.95 -3.46 8.24
CA LEU A 79 -2.92 -3.61 7.20
C LEU A 79 -2.03 -2.38 7.09
N ILE A 80 -2.59 -1.16 7.17
CA ILE A 80 -1.80 0.09 7.18
C ILE A 80 -0.79 0.08 8.32
N VAL A 81 -1.25 -0.20 9.55
CA VAL A 81 -0.36 -0.23 10.71
C VAL A 81 0.77 -1.25 10.54
N LEU A 82 0.46 -2.39 9.93
CA LEU A 82 1.42 -3.46 9.67
C LEU A 82 2.33 -3.20 8.46
N GLY A 83 1.89 -2.43 7.47
CA GLY A 83 2.59 -2.27 6.19
C GLY A 83 3.34 -0.95 5.99
N GLN A 84 3.07 0.07 6.81
CA GLN A 84 3.61 1.44 6.66
C GLN A 84 5.13 1.57 6.81
N GLY A 85 5.81 0.58 7.40
CA GLY A 85 7.25 0.66 7.71
C GLY A 85 7.57 1.71 8.79
N GLU A 86 8.84 2.13 8.84
CA GLU A 86 9.32 3.15 9.77
C GLU A 86 10.07 4.26 9.03
N TYR A 87 9.75 5.51 9.36
CA TYR A 87 10.42 6.68 8.80
C TYR A 87 11.35 7.32 9.82
N ASP A 88 12.64 7.37 9.50
CA ASP A 88 13.65 8.13 10.22
C ASP A 88 13.72 9.55 9.65
N TYR A 89 13.10 10.49 10.37
CA TYR A 89 13.06 11.91 9.99
C TYR A 89 14.40 12.64 10.19
N GLU A 90 15.33 12.09 10.97
CA GLU A 90 16.65 12.71 11.12
C GLU A 90 17.52 12.44 9.89
N ASN A 91 17.44 11.22 9.36
CA ASN A 91 18.19 10.80 8.18
C ASN A 91 17.41 10.89 6.87
N MET A 92 16.11 11.21 6.93
CA MET A 92 15.18 11.24 5.79
C MET A 92 15.19 9.91 5.03
N THR A 93 15.10 8.82 5.79
CA THR A 93 15.13 7.45 5.26
C THR A 93 13.94 6.65 5.76
N TRP A 94 13.26 6.00 4.83
CA TRP A 94 12.20 5.05 5.12
C TRP A 94 12.74 3.61 5.09
N THR A 95 12.26 2.76 6.00
CA THR A 95 12.58 1.34 6.06
C THR A 95 11.29 0.52 6.07
N PRO A 96 11.07 -0.41 5.11
CA PRO A 96 9.89 -1.25 5.11
C PRO A 96 9.91 -2.28 6.25
N TYR A 97 8.73 -2.77 6.61
CA TYR A 97 8.61 -4.01 7.37
C TYR A 97 8.59 -5.22 6.42
N ALA A 98 9.17 -6.33 6.87
CA ALA A 98 9.21 -7.60 6.14
C ALA A 98 8.23 -8.59 6.77
N ASN A 99 6.94 -8.28 6.65
CA ASN A 99 5.86 -9.02 7.32
C ASN A 99 4.71 -9.40 6.40
N GLY A 100 4.93 -9.38 5.08
CA GLY A 100 3.97 -9.88 4.08
C GLY A 100 2.95 -8.86 3.58
N VAL A 101 3.02 -7.60 4.02
CA VAL A 101 2.23 -6.49 3.51
C VAL A 101 3.09 -5.23 3.40
N TYR A 102 2.88 -4.45 2.36
CA TYR A 102 3.48 -3.13 2.17
C TYR A 102 2.36 -2.11 2.05
N THR A 103 2.51 -0.96 2.72
CA THR A 103 1.55 0.13 2.63
C THR A 103 2.27 1.46 2.45
N PHE A 104 1.69 2.33 1.63
CA PHE A 104 2.20 3.66 1.37
C PHE A 104 1.07 4.64 1.10
N ASP A 105 1.30 5.89 1.49
CA ASP A 105 0.45 7.02 1.10
C ASP A 105 0.70 7.32 -0.38
N VAL A 106 -0.37 7.40 -1.17
CA VAL A 106 -0.25 7.80 -2.58
C VAL A 106 0.18 9.27 -2.74
N GLU A 107 0.04 10.10 -1.70
CA GLU A 107 0.62 11.45 -1.60
C GLU A 107 1.98 11.37 -0.87
N PHE A 108 3.08 11.31 -1.64
CA PHE A 108 4.39 11.01 -1.06
C PHE A 108 5.04 12.23 -0.42
N PHE A 109 5.31 12.14 0.88
CA PHE A 109 6.14 13.10 1.59
C PHE A 109 7.55 13.26 0.98
N ASN A 110 8.19 12.15 0.60
CA ASN A 110 9.54 12.14 0.03
C ASN A 110 9.50 12.07 -1.50
N VAL A 111 9.07 13.15 -2.14
CA VAL A 111 8.86 13.22 -3.59
C VAL A 111 10.11 12.87 -4.40
N GLU A 112 11.32 13.14 -3.87
CA GLU A 112 12.59 12.86 -4.57
C GLU A 112 12.89 11.36 -4.72
N LYS A 113 12.35 10.52 -3.82
CA LYS A 113 12.57 9.06 -3.81
C LYS A 113 11.28 8.25 -3.90
N MET A 114 10.17 8.88 -4.32
CA MET A 114 8.85 8.25 -4.38
C MET A 114 8.87 6.84 -4.97
N TYR A 115 9.42 6.67 -6.17
CA TYR A 115 9.41 5.37 -6.84
C TYR A 115 10.52 4.43 -6.37
N THR A 116 11.61 4.99 -5.85
CA THR A 116 12.65 4.23 -5.16
C THR A 116 12.11 3.58 -3.90
N ASP A 117 11.43 4.35 -3.04
CA ASP A 117 10.81 3.89 -1.81
C ASP A 117 9.67 2.90 -2.13
N PHE A 118 8.89 3.14 -3.20
CA PHE A 118 7.91 2.17 -3.70
C PHE A 118 8.52 0.83 -4.10
N LEU A 119 9.59 0.83 -4.90
CA LEU A 119 10.26 -0.41 -5.31
C LEU A 119 10.88 -1.14 -4.12
N ILE A 120 11.48 -0.41 -3.17
CA ILE A 120 12.01 -0.98 -1.91
C ILE A 120 10.87 -1.63 -1.08
N GLY A 121 9.71 -0.97 -1.00
CA GLY A 121 8.54 -1.51 -0.31
C GLY A 121 8.00 -2.77 -0.97
N VAL A 122 7.94 -2.81 -2.30
CA VAL A 122 7.57 -4.03 -3.03
C VAL A 122 8.60 -5.14 -2.81
N SER A 123 9.90 -4.82 -2.81
CA SER A 123 10.97 -5.79 -2.51
C SER A 123 10.83 -6.43 -1.13
N SER A 124 10.35 -5.71 -0.12
CA SER A 124 10.22 -6.27 1.25
C SER A 124 9.14 -7.34 1.38
N LEU A 125 8.25 -7.47 0.38
CA LEU A 125 7.22 -8.51 0.34
C LEU A 125 7.82 -9.90 0.13
N ASP A 126 8.95 -9.98 -0.58
CA ASP A 126 9.71 -11.21 -0.86
C ASP A 126 11.11 -10.85 -1.42
N GLU A 127 12.09 -10.63 -0.54
CA GLU A 127 13.43 -10.17 -0.94
C GLU A 127 14.19 -11.18 -1.82
N GLU A 128 13.82 -12.47 -1.78
CA GLU A 128 14.44 -13.49 -2.61
C GLU A 128 13.93 -13.42 -4.06
N GLU A 129 12.63 -13.19 -4.25
CA GLU A 129 12.01 -13.12 -5.58
C GLU A 129 12.02 -11.71 -6.19
N LEU A 130 11.95 -10.66 -5.37
CA LEU A 130 11.76 -9.27 -5.76
C LEU A 130 12.98 -8.38 -5.45
N ASP A 131 14.18 -8.91 -5.67
CA ASP A 131 15.46 -8.21 -5.48
C ASP A 131 15.72 -7.14 -6.57
N PHE A 132 15.06 -5.98 -6.45
CA PHE A 132 15.27 -4.82 -7.32
C PHE A 132 16.56 -4.08 -6.93
N LYS A 133 17.46 -3.91 -7.90
CA LYS A 133 18.78 -3.31 -7.70
C LYS A 133 18.99 -2.08 -8.56
N ASN A 134 19.99 -1.28 -8.19
CA ASN A 134 20.45 -0.14 -8.98
C ASN A 134 19.31 0.80 -9.41
N ILE A 135 18.36 1.05 -8.51
CA ILE A 135 17.21 1.91 -8.77
C ILE A 135 17.69 3.35 -8.98
N GLN A 136 17.23 3.97 -10.06
CA GLN A 136 17.53 5.36 -10.40
C GLN A 136 16.29 6.04 -10.94
N GLU A 137 16.00 7.23 -10.42
CA GLU A 137 14.93 8.10 -10.90
C GLU A 137 15.53 9.26 -11.70
N ASP A 138 15.13 9.37 -12.96
CA ASP A 138 15.46 10.49 -13.82
C ASP A 138 14.31 11.50 -13.84
N THR A 139 14.59 12.68 -13.28
CA THR A 139 13.63 13.79 -13.13
C THR A 139 13.90 14.95 -14.09
N ARG A 140 14.77 14.78 -15.10
CA ARG A 140 15.14 15.86 -16.04
C ARG A 140 13.96 16.42 -16.85
N GLN A 141 12.86 15.66 -16.94
CA GLN A 141 11.64 16.06 -17.65
C GLN A 141 10.51 16.51 -16.69
N VAL A 142 10.83 16.74 -15.41
CA VAL A 142 9.87 17.22 -14.42
C VAL A 142 9.90 18.74 -14.35
N ASN A 143 8.72 19.36 -14.38
CA ASN A 143 8.52 20.75 -14.04
C ASN A 143 8.05 20.86 -12.58
N TRP A 144 8.99 21.11 -11.68
CA TRP A 144 8.71 21.23 -10.23
C TRP A 144 7.86 22.44 -9.84
N GLU A 145 7.82 23.49 -10.67
CA GLU A 145 6.99 24.66 -10.39
C GLU A 145 5.52 24.40 -10.67
N GLU A 146 5.23 23.58 -11.67
CA GLU A 146 3.87 23.25 -12.10
C GLU A 146 3.39 21.88 -11.60
N GLY A 147 4.26 21.08 -10.97
CA GLY A 147 3.92 19.74 -10.52
C GLY A 147 3.61 18.78 -11.66
N THR A 148 4.24 18.94 -12.82
CA THR A 148 3.91 18.17 -14.03
C THR A 148 5.15 17.65 -14.74
N GLY A 149 4.95 16.86 -15.78
CA GLY A 149 6.01 16.32 -16.63
C GLY A 149 6.14 14.82 -16.48
N LYS A 150 7.33 14.30 -16.78
CA LYS A 150 7.59 12.86 -16.76
C LYS A 150 8.79 12.52 -15.89
N ARG A 151 8.67 11.40 -15.19
CA ARG A 151 9.77 10.78 -14.47
C ARG A 151 10.03 9.39 -15.03
N THR A 152 11.29 9.04 -15.18
CA THR A 152 11.69 7.70 -15.65
C THR A 152 12.38 6.97 -14.53
N VAL A 153 11.89 5.78 -14.19
CA VAL A 153 12.44 4.95 -13.11
C VAL A 153 13.11 3.75 -13.74
N SER A 154 14.41 3.56 -13.50
CA SER A 154 15.17 2.44 -14.04
C SER A 154 15.70 1.57 -12.91
N PHE A 155 15.68 0.26 -13.09
CA PHE A 155 16.15 -0.70 -12.10
C PHE A 155 16.62 -2.00 -12.76
N GLU A 156 17.45 -2.75 -12.05
CA GLU A 156 17.86 -4.10 -12.44
C GLU A 156 17.05 -5.14 -11.67
N TRP A 157 16.59 -6.17 -12.37
CA TRP A 157 15.95 -7.34 -11.77
C TRP A 157 16.24 -8.59 -12.59
N LYS A 158 16.55 -9.72 -11.94
CA LYS A 158 16.92 -10.99 -12.60
C LYS A 158 17.96 -10.80 -13.72
N HIS A 159 19.00 -10.00 -13.46
CA HIS A 159 20.07 -9.65 -14.41
C HIS A 159 19.61 -8.95 -15.70
N ARG A 160 18.48 -8.24 -15.65
CA ARG A 160 17.93 -7.45 -16.76
C ARG A 160 17.66 -6.03 -16.30
N GLN A 161 17.82 -5.08 -17.22
CA GLN A 161 17.43 -3.70 -17.00
C GLN A 161 15.96 -3.51 -17.37
N PHE A 162 15.22 -2.84 -16.49
CA PHE A 162 13.85 -2.42 -16.71
C PHE A 162 13.73 -0.90 -16.57
N THR A 163 12.65 -0.37 -17.11
CA THR A 163 12.31 1.05 -17.05
C THR A 163 10.79 1.19 -16.96
N LEU A 164 10.34 2.07 -16.07
CA LEU A 164 8.96 2.48 -15.88
C LEU A 164 8.87 3.97 -16.19
N GLU A 165 7.77 4.39 -16.79
CA GLU A 165 7.47 5.82 -17.00
C GLU A 165 6.33 6.24 -16.07
N ALA A 166 6.51 7.39 -15.44
CA ALA A 166 5.52 7.99 -14.56
C ALA A 166 5.17 9.40 -15.07
N GLU A 167 3.87 9.69 -15.14
CA GLU A 167 3.40 11.07 -15.23
C GLU A 167 3.50 11.72 -13.83
N VAL A 168 3.99 12.96 -13.77
CA VAL A 168 4.08 13.71 -12.51
C VAL A 168 2.80 14.50 -12.30
N TYR A 169 2.23 14.36 -11.09
CA TYR A 169 1.11 15.16 -10.59
C TYR A 169 1.45 15.60 -9.16
N ASP A 170 2.19 16.71 -9.05
CA ASP A 170 2.77 17.18 -7.78
C ASP A 170 3.51 16.05 -7.04
N ASP A 171 3.02 15.69 -5.86
CA ASP A 171 3.49 14.63 -4.97
C ASP A 171 2.64 13.36 -5.03
N TRP A 172 1.70 13.26 -5.97
CA TRP A 172 0.86 12.08 -6.15
C TRP A 172 1.54 11.00 -6.97
N PHE A 173 1.43 9.77 -6.47
CA PHE A 173 1.91 8.56 -7.11
C PHE A 173 1.13 8.23 -8.39
N ASP A 174 1.84 7.97 -9.49
CA ASP A 174 1.22 7.48 -10.71
C ASP A 174 0.96 5.97 -10.60
N VAL A 175 -0.29 5.60 -10.39
CA VAL A 175 -0.74 4.20 -10.28
C VAL A 175 -0.38 3.35 -11.51
N ASN A 176 -0.13 3.96 -12.68
CA ASN A 176 0.33 3.21 -13.85
C ASN A 176 1.71 2.58 -13.63
N VAL A 177 2.56 3.16 -12.79
CA VAL A 177 3.87 2.58 -12.45
C VAL A 177 3.70 1.24 -11.74
N ALA A 178 2.74 1.13 -10.82
CA ALA A 178 2.40 -0.14 -10.18
C ALA A 178 1.88 -1.16 -11.18
N ASN A 179 1.09 -0.72 -12.17
CA ASN A 179 0.54 -1.58 -13.22
C ASN A 179 1.63 -2.14 -14.14
N GLU A 180 2.55 -1.29 -14.58
CA GLU A 180 3.69 -1.68 -15.41
C GLU A 180 4.65 -2.60 -14.66
N LEU A 181 4.94 -2.31 -13.39
CA LEU A 181 5.73 -3.19 -12.55
C LEU A 181 5.08 -4.57 -12.42
N ASN A 182 3.76 -4.63 -12.17
CA ASN A 182 3.05 -5.90 -12.05
C ASN A 182 3.07 -6.71 -13.36
N LYS A 183 3.00 -6.05 -14.52
CA LYS A 183 3.19 -6.71 -15.83
C LYS A 183 4.58 -7.31 -15.98
N ILE A 184 5.62 -6.59 -15.56
CA ILE A 184 7.00 -7.08 -15.55
C ILE A 184 7.11 -8.30 -14.63
N ILE A 185 6.56 -8.22 -13.41
CA ILE A 185 6.57 -9.31 -12.44
C ILE A 185 5.85 -10.55 -13.00
N LYS A 186 4.66 -10.40 -13.59
CA LYS A 186 3.95 -11.52 -14.22
C LYS A 186 4.69 -12.13 -15.41
N GLY A 187 5.41 -11.30 -16.17
CA GLY A 187 6.13 -11.74 -17.36
C GLY A 187 7.46 -12.46 -17.09
N TYR A 188 8.12 -12.14 -15.97
CA TYR A 188 9.47 -12.62 -15.66
C TYR A 188 9.61 -13.29 -14.28
N GLY A 189 8.61 -13.13 -13.43
CA GLY A 189 8.50 -13.68 -12.08
C GLY A 189 8.12 -15.15 -12.06
N ASN A 190 7.75 -15.60 -10.87
CA ASN A 190 7.11 -16.89 -10.67
C ASN A 190 5.58 -16.68 -10.66
N GLU A 191 4.78 -17.72 -10.49
CA GLU A 191 3.30 -17.70 -10.62
C GLU A 191 2.56 -16.68 -9.72
N LYS A 192 3.27 -16.00 -8.81
CA LYS A 192 2.81 -14.88 -7.98
C LYS A 192 2.75 -13.55 -8.76
N GLN A 193 1.95 -12.62 -8.26
CA GLN A 193 1.81 -11.25 -8.79
C GLN A 193 1.53 -10.26 -7.65
N LEU A 194 1.57 -8.97 -7.97
CA LEU A 194 1.12 -7.94 -7.05
C LEU A 194 -0.41 -7.86 -7.05
N PHE A 195 -0.98 -7.81 -5.85
CA PHE A 195 -2.37 -7.51 -5.59
C PHE A 195 -2.46 -6.23 -4.77
N PHE A 196 -3.47 -5.41 -5.07
CA PHE A 196 -3.62 -4.09 -4.47
C PHE A 196 -4.99 -3.94 -3.81
N THR A 197 -5.04 -3.15 -2.75
CA THR A 197 -6.28 -2.64 -2.17
C THR A 197 -6.04 -1.25 -1.60
N SER A 198 -7.10 -0.63 -1.07
CA SER A 198 -7.00 0.67 -0.40
C SER A 198 -7.86 0.70 0.85
N ASP A 199 -7.62 1.70 1.69
CA ASP A 199 -8.51 2.04 2.80
C ASP A 199 -9.75 2.83 2.37
N GLY A 200 -9.87 3.15 1.08
CA GLY A 200 -10.91 4.02 0.52
C GLY A 200 -10.55 5.51 0.52
N TYR A 201 -9.33 5.87 0.95
CA TYR A 201 -8.80 7.23 1.00
C TYR A 201 -7.49 7.31 0.20
N GLN A 202 -6.35 7.49 0.88
CA GLN A 202 -5.05 7.74 0.25
C GLN A 202 -4.07 6.57 0.40
N GLU A 203 -4.39 5.53 1.17
CA GLU A 203 -3.43 4.45 1.44
C GLU A 203 -3.49 3.36 0.36
N GLY A 204 -2.37 3.11 -0.29
CA GLY A 204 -2.15 1.97 -1.17
C GLY A 204 -1.59 0.78 -0.40
N ILE A 205 -2.29 -0.35 -0.42
CA ILE A 205 -1.89 -1.59 0.28
C ILE A 205 -1.55 -2.66 -0.75
N VAL A 206 -0.37 -3.27 -0.62
CA VAL A 206 0.23 -4.16 -1.63
C VAL A 206 0.59 -5.51 -1.02
N PHE A 207 0.32 -6.57 -1.80
CA PHE A 207 0.70 -7.95 -1.50
C PHE A 207 1.39 -8.58 -2.71
N TYR A 208 2.34 -9.50 -2.48
CA TYR A 208 2.94 -10.33 -3.54
C TYR A 208 2.60 -11.81 -3.29
N ARG A 209 1.62 -12.33 -4.03
CA ARG A 209 0.96 -13.63 -3.74
C ARG A 209 0.45 -14.30 -5.01
N ASP A 210 0.06 -15.57 -4.90
CA ASP A 210 -0.68 -16.28 -5.95
C ASP A 210 -2.19 -15.98 -5.88
N LYS A 211 -2.94 -16.45 -6.87
CA LYS A 211 -4.39 -16.22 -6.98
C LYS A 211 -5.20 -16.94 -5.89
N GLU A 212 -4.79 -18.14 -5.49
CA GLU A 212 -5.52 -18.91 -4.47
C GLU A 212 -5.45 -18.20 -3.11
N TRP A 213 -4.26 -17.70 -2.76
CA TRP A 213 -4.07 -16.86 -1.58
C TRP A 213 -4.98 -15.62 -1.64
N ALA A 214 -4.99 -14.90 -2.77
CA ALA A 214 -5.75 -13.66 -2.91
C ALA A 214 -7.27 -13.88 -2.81
N GLU A 215 -7.78 -14.91 -3.46
CA GLU A 215 -9.21 -15.28 -3.39
C GLU A 215 -9.62 -15.67 -1.96
N GLY A 216 -8.80 -16.46 -1.28
CA GLY A 216 -9.05 -16.82 0.12
C GLY A 216 -9.01 -15.61 1.05
N PHE A 217 -8.02 -14.74 0.90
CA PHE A 217 -7.87 -13.55 1.74
C PHE A 217 -9.06 -12.60 1.59
N GLN A 218 -9.51 -12.35 0.35
CA GLN A 218 -10.70 -11.55 0.08
C GLN A 218 -11.96 -12.14 0.73
N LEU A 219 -12.13 -13.46 0.65
CA LEU A 219 -13.29 -14.14 1.23
C LEU A 219 -13.36 -13.99 2.76
N GLU A 220 -12.22 -14.09 3.44
CA GLU A 220 -12.18 -14.03 4.91
C GLU A 220 -12.19 -12.61 5.46
N THR A 221 -11.60 -11.66 4.75
CA THR A 221 -11.49 -10.27 5.21
C THR A 221 -12.63 -9.38 4.70
N GLY A 222 -13.21 -9.72 3.55
CA GLY A 222 -14.14 -8.86 2.82
C GLY A 222 -13.47 -7.67 2.11
N LEU A 223 -12.13 -7.62 2.08
CA LEU A 223 -11.40 -6.64 1.27
C LEU A 223 -11.44 -7.06 -0.19
N GLU A 224 -11.60 -6.10 -1.10
CA GLU A 224 -11.42 -6.33 -2.53
C GLU A 224 -9.94 -6.16 -2.87
N LEU A 225 -9.36 -7.17 -3.53
CA LEU A 225 -8.02 -7.14 -4.07
C LEU A 225 -8.11 -7.01 -5.59
N VAL A 226 -7.49 -5.98 -6.14
CA VAL A 226 -7.49 -5.72 -7.58
C VAL A 226 -6.19 -6.18 -8.23
N GLU A 227 -6.34 -6.82 -9.40
CA GLU A 227 -5.26 -7.00 -10.36
C GLU A 227 -5.31 -5.82 -11.33
N PHE A 228 -4.30 -4.96 -11.32
CA PHE A 228 -4.19 -3.99 -12.40
C PHE A 228 -3.59 -4.66 -13.64
N ASN A 229 -4.33 -4.63 -14.75
CA ASN A 229 -3.93 -5.18 -16.05
C ASN A 229 -3.93 -4.08 -17.12
#